data_AF-E5ALP7-F1
#
_entry.id   AF-E5ALP7-F1
#
_cell.length_a   1.000
_cell.length_b   1.000
_cell.length_c   1.000
_cell.angle_alpha   90.00
_cell.angle_beta   90.00
_cell.angle_gamma   90.00
#
_symmetry.space_group_name_H-M   'P 1'
#
loop_
_entity.id
_entity.type
_entity.pdbx_description
1 polymer ?
#
loop_
_entity_poly.entity_id
_entity_poly.type
_entity_poly.pdbx_seq_one_letter_code
_entity_poly.pdbx_strand_id
1 'polypeptide(L)'
;MPAACGASAGDLPMSLPIFRATHRFFRMLTTMPLLDTPLLLDFEVSSCENLTYIPLAVRYNLDRFGVRISLTQWQALPHADRELLARFPLDDDPQIERRFDQALAEMLRTHLSGESPMPAPDMSPAWQRTDAVPDALLKQCSLAGVAPVSVARWATLPPFHRYVLAKLSRKPVANHDFIPAMKSFGLI
;
A
#
# COMPACT_ATOMS: atom_id res chain seq x y z
N MET A 1 24.96 0.02 70.37
CA MET A 1 25.77 0.93 69.50
C MET A 1 26.86 0.08 68.86
N PRO A 2 27.23 0.18 67.56
CA PRO A 2 26.82 1.08 66.44
C PRO A 2 25.88 0.34 65.44
N ALA A 3 25.11 0.93 64.52
CA ALA A 3 25.31 1.95 63.47
C ALA A 3 25.89 1.42 62.13
N ALA A 4 24.95 1.21 61.19
CA ALA A 4 24.92 1.60 59.77
C ALA A 4 25.89 1.01 58.71
N CYS A 5 25.23 0.48 57.67
CA CYS A 5 25.45 0.65 56.22
C CYS A 5 26.82 0.44 55.57
N GLY A 6 26.81 -0.45 54.57
CA GLY A 6 27.78 -0.49 53.48
C GLY A 6 27.54 -1.64 52.51
N ALA A 7 26.46 -1.60 51.73
CA ALA A 7 26.32 -2.49 50.56
C ALA A 7 27.05 -1.84 49.37
N SER A 8 28.22 -2.38 49.04
CA SER A 8 29.00 -2.00 47.86
C SER A 8 28.46 -2.71 46.62
N ALA A 9 28.41 -1.94 45.54
CA ALA A 9 28.14 -2.33 44.17
C ALA A 9 29.21 -3.27 43.59
N GLY A 10 28.81 -4.05 42.59
CA GLY A 10 29.70 -4.78 41.67
C GLY A 10 28.94 -5.73 40.73
N ASP A 11 28.57 -5.19 39.56
CA ASP A 11 28.57 -5.75 38.19
C ASP A 11 27.91 -7.14 37.91
N LEU A 12 27.11 -7.37 36.85
CA LEU A 12 26.92 -6.75 35.53
C LEU A 12 25.43 -6.69 35.15
N PRO A 13 25.06 -5.90 34.11
CA PRO A 13 24.20 -6.49 33.08
C PRO A 13 24.78 -6.39 31.66
N MET A 14 24.62 -7.49 30.94
CA MET A 14 24.71 -7.61 29.49
C MET A 14 23.76 -6.60 28.81
N SER A 15 24.34 -5.68 28.05
CA SER A 15 23.60 -4.74 27.20
C SER A 15 23.01 -5.46 25.98
N LEU A 16 21.68 -5.49 25.88
CA LEU A 16 20.93 -5.70 24.64
C LEU A 16 20.38 -4.33 24.18
N PRO A 17 20.63 -3.89 22.93
CA PRO A 17 20.12 -2.62 22.44
C PRO A 17 18.77 -2.84 21.76
N ILE A 18 17.66 -2.84 22.49
CA ILE A 18 16.33 -2.92 21.86
C ILE A 18 15.37 -1.98 22.61
N PHE A 19 14.55 -1.26 21.83
CA PHE A 19 13.41 -0.41 22.23
C PHE A 19 13.71 1.03 22.66
N ARG A 20 13.96 1.93 21.69
CA ARG A 20 13.76 3.39 21.89
C ARG A 20 12.95 4.13 20.82
N ALA A 21 12.40 3.46 19.81
CA ALA A 21 11.62 4.12 18.74
C ALA A 21 10.08 3.94 18.85
N THR A 22 9.58 3.25 19.88
CA THR A 22 8.18 2.77 19.88
C THR A 22 7.17 3.72 20.51
N HIS A 23 7.60 4.83 21.13
CA HIS A 23 6.70 5.62 22.00
C HIS A 23 6.15 6.92 21.41
N ARG A 24 6.57 7.33 20.21
CA ARG A 24 5.99 8.52 19.54
C ARG A 24 4.85 8.20 18.58
N PHE A 25 4.67 6.93 18.21
CA PHE A 25 3.72 6.51 17.17
C PHE A 25 2.28 6.28 17.64
N PHE A 26 2.03 6.06 18.93
CA PHE A 26 0.70 5.65 19.39
C PHE A 26 -0.29 6.82 19.64
N ARG A 27 0.16 8.08 19.66
CA ARG A 27 -0.65 9.21 20.19
C ARG A 27 -0.99 10.33 19.20
N MET A 28 -1.07 10.03 17.90
CA MET A 28 -1.43 11.03 16.88
C MET A 28 -2.45 10.54 15.83
N LEU A 29 -3.31 9.58 16.18
CA LEU A 29 -4.33 9.00 15.28
C LEU A 29 -5.76 8.99 15.85
N THR A 30 -6.07 9.85 16.81
CA THR A 30 -7.47 10.07 17.22
C THR A 30 -8.19 10.80 16.08
N THR A 31 -8.93 10.02 15.26
CA THR A 31 -10.38 10.13 14.93
C THR A 31 -10.75 9.23 13.72
N MET A 32 -9.84 8.38 13.22
CA MET A 32 -10.18 7.41 12.15
C MET A 32 -9.33 6.15 12.30
N PRO A 33 -9.92 4.96 12.48
CA PRO A 33 -9.16 3.74 12.68
C PRO A 33 -8.57 3.24 11.35
N LEU A 34 -7.33 2.76 11.40
CA LEU A 34 -6.81 1.86 10.37
C LEU A 34 -7.62 0.55 10.38
N LEU A 35 -7.60 -0.19 9.28
CA LEU A 35 -8.14 -1.54 9.25
C LEU A 35 -7.36 -2.44 10.22
N ASP A 36 -7.99 -3.50 10.73
CA ASP A 36 -7.34 -4.43 11.67
C ASP A 36 -6.23 -5.24 11.00
N THR A 37 -6.44 -5.62 9.74
CA THR A 37 -5.49 -6.41 8.94
C THR A 37 -5.14 -5.68 7.63
N PRO A 38 -3.97 -5.97 7.02
CA PRO A 38 -3.64 -5.50 5.67
C PRO A 38 -4.76 -5.79 4.67
N LEU A 39 -5.11 -4.80 3.86
CA LEU A 39 -6.06 -4.94 2.78
C LEU A 39 -5.36 -5.53 1.55
N LEU A 40 -5.59 -6.83 1.34
CA LEU A 40 -5.14 -7.57 0.17
C LEU A 40 -6.35 -8.16 -0.55
N LEU A 41 -6.33 -8.14 -1.87
CA LEU A 41 -7.27 -8.90 -2.68
C LEU A 41 -6.88 -10.38 -2.67
N ASP A 42 -7.83 -11.31 -2.54
CA ASP A 42 -7.51 -12.74 -2.42
C ASP A 42 -6.58 -13.26 -3.53
N PHE A 43 -6.78 -12.77 -4.75
CA PHE A 43 -5.97 -13.17 -5.90
C PHE A 43 -4.55 -12.59 -5.91
N GLU A 44 -4.29 -11.48 -5.21
CA GLU A 44 -2.97 -10.85 -5.19
C GLU A 44 -2.08 -11.34 -4.05
N VAL A 45 -2.62 -12.11 -3.09
CA VAL A 45 -1.89 -12.57 -1.90
C VAL A 45 -0.60 -13.30 -2.27
N SER A 46 -0.65 -14.23 -3.23
CA SER A 46 0.55 -14.93 -3.71
C SER A 46 1.50 -13.99 -4.45
N SER A 47 0.96 -13.12 -5.30
CA SER A 47 1.72 -12.17 -6.12
C SER A 47 2.44 -11.10 -5.28
N CYS A 48 1.93 -10.80 -4.08
CA CYS A 48 2.54 -9.86 -3.16
C CYS A 48 3.75 -10.42 -2.41
N GLU A 49 3.91 -11.75 -2.35
CA GLU A 49 5.01 -12.44 -1.66
C GLU A 49 5.27 -11.88 -0.24
N ASN A 50 4.27 -11.96 0.63
CA ASN A 50 4.32 -11.41 1.99
C ASN A 50 4.76 -9.92 2.02
N LEU A 51 4.09 -9.11 1.19
CA LEU A 51 4.34 -7.67 1.00
C LEU A 51 5.72 -7.34 0.41
N THR A 52 6.47 -8.30 -0.13
CA THR A 52 7.72 -8.03 -0.87
C THR A 52 7.46 -7.16 -2.10
N TYR A 53 6.31 -7.37 -2.74
CA TYR A 53 5.77 -6.49 -3.78
C TYR A 53 4.64 -5.62 -3.20
N ILE A 54 4.43 -4.45 -3.82
CA ILE A 54 3.48 -3.45 -3.34
C ILE A 54 2.05 -3.91 -3.68
N PRO A 55 1.18 -4.13 -2.68
CA PRO A 55 -0.22 -4.51 -2.93
C PRO A 55 -0.99 -3.44 -3.70
N LEU A 56 -2.03 -3.86 -4.42
CA LEU A 56 -2.87 -2.97 -5.21
C LEU A 56 -3.56 -1.88 -4.36
N ALA A 57 -3.95 -2.19 -3.12
CA ALA A 57 -4.52 -1.21 -2.19
C ALA A 57 -3.53 -0.08 -1.82
N VAL A 58 -2.30 -0.45 -1.44
CA VAL A 58 -1.23 0.53 -1.15
C VAL A 58 -0.91 1.34 -2.40
N ARG A 59 -0.79 0.65 -3.53
CA ARG A 59 -0.46 1.25 -4.82
C ARG A 59 -1.57 2.20 -5.29
N TYR A 60 -2.83 1.91 -4.99
CA TYR A 60 -3.96 2.79 -5.23
C TYR A 60 -3.87 4.08 -4.41
N ASN A 61 -3.61 3.97 -3.09
CA ASN A 61 -3.42 5.13 -2.22
C ASN A 61 -2.24 6.01 -2.69
N LEU A 62 -1.09 5.40 -2.97
CA LEU A 62 0.06 6.12 -3.56
C LEU A 62 -0.34 6.90 -4.81
N ASP A 63 -0.95 6.23 -5.79
CA ASP A 63 -1.27 6.85 -7.07
C ASP A 63 -2.35 7.94 -6.95
N ARG A 64 -3.39 7.76 -6.11
CA ARG A 64 -4.48 8.75 -5.95
C ARG A 64 -4.09 9.98 -5.14
N PHE A 65 -3.12 9.84 -4.23
CA PHE A 65 -2.54 10.96 -3.47
C PHE A 65 -1.34 11.60 -4.20
N GLY A 66 -1.00 11.10 -5.40
CA GLY A 66 0.10 11.64 -6.20
C GLY A 66 1.49 11.36 -5.63
N VAL A 67 1.61 10.44 -4.66
CA VAL A 67 2.89 10.05 -4.05
C VAL A 67 3.46 8.83 -4.75
N ARG A 68 4.79 8.74 -4.88
CA ARG A 68 5.46 7.53 -5.37
C ARG A 68 6.58 7.11 -4.47
N ILE A 69 6.83 5.81 -4.51
CA ILE A 69 8.04 5.17 -4.01
C ILE A 69 8.46 4.13 -5.05
N SER A 70 9.77 3.96 -5.22
CA SER A 70 10.31 2.86 -6.03
C SER A 70 10.07 1.52 -5.33
N LEU A 71 10.13 0.43 -6.09
CA LEU A 71 10.04 -0.91 -5.50
C LEU A 71 11.20 -1.15 -4.50
N THR A 72 12.40 -0.66 -4.81
CA THR A 72 13.55 -0.75 -3.91
C THR A 72 13.32 -0.01 -2.60
N GLN A 73 12.73 1.20 -2.65
CA GLN A 73 12.39 1.96 -1.44
C GLN A 73 11.34 1.21 -0.61
N TRP A 74 10.29 0.68 -1.24
CA TRP A 74 9.30 -0.16 -0.57
C TRP A 74 9.93 -1.38 0.11
N GLN A 75 10.78 -2.11 -0.61
CA GLN A 75 11.43 -3.33 -0.11
C GLN A 75 12.42 -3.06 1.03
N ALA A 76 12.95 -1.84 1.11
CA ALA A 76 13.81 -1.41 2.19
C ALA A 76 13.04 -1.00 3.47
N LEU A 77 11.72 -0.79 3.39
CA LEU A 77 10.90 -0.57 4.58
C LEU A 77 10.78 -1.85 5.43
N PRO A 78 10.84 -1.74 6.76
CA PRO A 78 10.50 -2.84 7.66
C PRO A 78 9.14 -3.45 7.30
N HIS A 79 8.99 -4.76 7.52
CA HIS A 79 7.74 -5.45 7.20
C HIS A 79 6.53 -4.86 7.94
N ALA A 80 6.69 -4.49 9.22
CA ALA A 80 5.64 -3.84 10.01
C ALA A 80 5.17 -2.49 9.42
N ASP A 81 6.07 -1.73 8.79
CA ASP A 81 5.71 -0.47 8.13
C ASP A 81 4.92 -0.72 6.84
N ARG A 82 5.31 -1.74 6.07
CA ARG A 82 4.57 -2.20 4.89
C ARG A 82 3.17 -2.70 5.26
N GLU A 83 3.03 -3.44 6.36
CA GLU A 83 1.74 -3.85 6.91
C GLU A 83 0.88 -2.65 7.30
N LEU A 84 1.46 -1.66 8.00
CA LEU A 84 0.74 -0.45 8.39
C LEU A 84 0.22 0.32 7.18
N LEU A 85 1.04 0.51 6.15
CA LEU A 85 0.63 1.15 4.90
C LEU A 85 -0.49 0.39 4.18
N ALA A 86 -0.49 -0.94 4.27
CA ALA A 86 -1.54 -1.80 3.70
C ALA A 86 -2.84 -1.80 4.52
N ARG A 87 -2.87 -1.23 5.72
CA ARG A 87 -4.08 -1.10 6.57
C ARG A 87 -4.82 0.21 6.38
N PHE A 88 -4.33 1.10 5.52
CA PHE A 88 -5.04 2.34 5.20
C PHE A 88 -6.32 2.04 4.42
N PRO A 89 -7.47 2.63 4.83
CA PRO A 89 -8.72 2.48 4.10
C PRO A 89 -8.67 3.16 2.73
N LEU A 90 -9.64 2.79 1.88
CA LEU A 90 -9.72 3.25 0.49
C LEU A 90 -10.78 4.33 0.27
N ASP A 91 -11.47 4.75 1.33
CA ASP A 91 -12.47 5.81 1.28
C ASP A 91 -11.87 7.12 0.76
N ASP A 92 -12.73 7.95 0.18
CA ASP A 92 -12.38 9.29 -0.29
C ASP A 92 -12.50 10.29 0.87
N ASP A 93 -11.53 10.26 1.79
CA ASP A 93 -11.45 11.16 2.94
C ASP A 93 -10.07 11.85 2.97
N PRO A 94 -10.00 13.20 2.94
CA PRO A 94 -8.76 13.96 3.05
C PRO A 94 -7.93 13.67 4.31
N GLN A 95 -8.53 13.14 5.39
CA GLN A 95 -7.79 12.70 6.57
C GLN A 95 -7.01 11.41 6.32
N ILE A 96 -7.47 10.53 5.43
CA ILE A 96 -6.74 9.33 5.02
C ILE A 96 -5.47 9.76 4.30
N GLU A 97 -5.60 10.63 3.29
CA GLU A 97 -4.48 11.18 2.51
C GLU A 97 -3.41 11.78 3.43
N ARG A 98 -3.81 12.74 4.27
CA ARG A 98 -2.90 13.43 5.19
C ARG A 98 -2.12 12.46 6.08
N ARG A 99 -2.79 11.43 6.60
CA ARG A 99 -2.16 10.45 7.51
C ARG A 99 -1.28 9.47 6.76
N PHE A 100 -1.68 9.07 5.55
CA PHE A 100 -0.87 8.21 4.69
C PHE A 100 0.44 8.90 4.34
N ASP A 101 0.36 10.17 3.92
CA ASP A 101 1.52 10.99 3.59
C ASP A 101 2.45 11.20 4.79
N GLN A 102 1.90 11.52 5.96
CA GLN A 102 2.69 11.67 7.19
C GLN A 102 3.40 10.39 7.59
N ALA A 103 2.69 9.25 7.57
CA ALA A 103 3.27 7.96 7.89
C ALA A 103 4.38 7.59 6.91
N LEU A 104 4.11 7.72 5.61
CA LEU A 104 5.08 7.41 4.56
C LEU A 104 6.30 8.32 4.64
N ALA A 105 6.12 9.64 4.77
CA ALA A 105 7.24 10.58 4.89
C ALA A 105 8.14 10.26 6.08
N GLU A 106 7.57 9.93 7.23
CA GLU A 106 8.32 9.56 8.43
C GLU A 106 9.07 8.22 8.25
N MET A 107 8.43 7.22 7.64
CA MET A 107 9.05 5.93 7.33
C MET A 107 10.23 6.11 6.36
N LEU A 108 10.04 6.87 5.28
CA LEU A 108 11.09 7.16 4.31
C LEU A 108 12.25 7.91 4.99
N ARG A 109 11.96 8.94 5.81
CA ARG A 109 12.98 9.69 6.56
C ARG A 109 13.74 8.82 7.55
N THR A 110 13.10 7.82 8.15
CA THR A 110 13.68 6.95 9.17
C THR A 110 14.54 5.85 8.57
N HIS A 111 14.11 5.29 7.44
CA HIS A 111 14.71 4.09 6.86
C HIS A 111 15.56 4.33 5.62
N LEU A 112 15.44 5.50 4.97
CA LEU A 112 16.08 5.78 3.70
C LEU A 112 16.83 7.12 3.75
N SER A 113 18.10 7.08 3.35
CA SER A 113 18.93 8.26 3.20
C SER A 113 18.95 8.69 1.73
N GLY A 114 18.25 9.77 1.39
CA GLY A 114 18.35 10.44 0.08
C GLY A 114 17.05 10.48 -0.74
N GLU A 115 16.88 11.57 -1.49
CA GLU A 115 15.79 11.77 -2.44
C GLU A 115 16.12 11.08 -3.77
N SER A 116 15.19 10.29 -4.29
CA SER A 116 15.25 9.81 -5.67
C SER A 116 14.25 10.64 -6.49
N PRO A 117 14.66 11.23 -7.64
CA PRO A 117 13.75 11.99 -8.46
C PRO A 117 12.61 11.10 -8.95
N MET A 118 11.38 11.53 -8.68
CA MET A 118 10.17 10.81 -9.01
C MET A 118 9.48 11.44 -10.22
N PRO A 119 9.02 10.65 -11.20
CA PRO A 119 8.23 11.20 -12.29
C PRO A 119 6.91 11.77 -11.77
N ALA A 120 6.44 12.85 -12.40
CA ALA A 120 5.20 13.54 -12.04
C ALA A 120 3.97 12.62 -12.09
N PRO A 121 3.00 12.76 -11.16
CA PRO A 121 1.78 11.96 -11.15
C PRO A 121 0.97 12.12 -12.44
N ASP A 122 0.20 11.08 -12.77
CA ASP A 122 -0.76 11.17 -13.88
C ASP A 122 -1.97 11.97 -13.40
N MET A 123 -2.18 13.14 -13.99
CA MET A 123 -3.21 14.09 -13.60
C MET A 123 -4.62 13.71 -14.10
N SER A 124 -4.73 12.75 -15.03
CA SER A 124 -6.02 12.30 -15.58
C SER A 124 -6.01 10.81 -15.90
N PRO A 125 -5.93 9.95 -14.87
CA PRO A 125 -5.71 8.55 -15.10
C PRO A 125 -6.98 7.88 -15.63
N ALA A 126 -6.82 7.03 -16.65
CA ALA A 126 -7.92 6.44 -17.40
C ALA A 126 -8.95 5.67 -16.54
N TRP A 127 -8.58 5.19 -15.35
CA TRP A 127 -9.48 4.49 -14.43
C TRP A 127 -10.55 5.38 -13.78
N GLN A 128 -10.34 6.69 -13.75
CA GLN A 128 -11.32 7.65 -13.21
C GLN A 128 -12.49 7.89 -14.17
N ARG A 129 -12.25 7.75 -15.48
CA ARG A 129 -13.27 7.89 -16.51
C ARG A 129 -14.26 6.73 -16.48
N THR A 130 -15.55 7.03 -16.47
CA THR A 130 -16.63 6.04 -16.49
C THR A 130 -17.33 5.93 -17.85
N ASP A 131 -17.08 6.88 -18.74
CA ASP A 131 -17.69 7.01 -20.06
C ASP A 131 -16.98 6.20 -21.16
N ALA A 132 -15.78 5.70 -20.88
CA ALA A 132 -14.97 4.91 -21.81
C ALA A 132 -14.16 3.85 -21.08
N VAL A 133 -14.07 2.65 -21.67
CA VAL A 133 -13.21 1.57 -21.19
C VAL A 133 -11.79 1.78 -21.73
N PRO A 134 -10.73 1.70 -20.91
CA PRO A 134 -9.36 1.87 -21.40
C PRO A 134 -8.99 0.82 -22.47
N ASP A 135 -8.36 1.24 -23.57
CA ASP A 135 -7.94 0.32 -24.65
C ASP A 135 -7.03 -0.81 -24.16
N ALA A 136 -6.16 -0.51 -23.20
CA ALA A 136 -5.28 -1.49 -22.56
C ALA A 136 -6.08 -2.61 -21.87
N LEU A 137 -7.22 -2.27 -21.25
CA LEU A 137 -8.12 -3.23 -20.63
C LEU A 137 -8.80 -4.12 -21.68
N LEU A 138 -9.29 -3.53 -22.77
CA LEU A 138 -9.85 -4.29 -23.90
C LEU A 138 -8.81 -5.24 -24.51
N LYS A 139 -7.55 -4.81 -24.61
CA LYS A 139 -6.44 -5.66 -25.06
C LYS A 139 -6.17 -6.82 -24.11
N GLN A 140 -6.23 -6.61 -22.78
CA GLN A 140 -6.11 -7.72 -21.83
C GLN A 140 -7.27 -8.71 -21.94
N CYS A 141 -8.51 -8.25 -22.13
CA CYS A 141 -9.65 -9.14 -22.40
C CYS A 141 -9.36 -10.03 -23.61
N SER A 142 -8.85 -9.44 -24.69
CA SER A 142 -8.47 -10.18 -25.90
C SER A 142 -7.34 -11.19 -25.64
N LEU A 143 -6.26 -10.78 -24.96
CA LEU A 143 -5.14 -11.67 -24.61
C LEU A 143 -5.57 -12.84 -23.72
N ALA A 144 -6.56 -12.62 -22.86
CA ALA A 144 -7.09 -13.62 -21.95
C ALA A 144 -8.25 -14.44 -22.53
N GLY A 145 -8.68 -14.15 -23.77
CA GLY A 145 -9.75 -14.89 -24.44
C GLY A 145 -11.14 -14.69 -23.81
N VAL A 146 -11.39 -13.56 -23.16
CA VAL A 146 -12.69 -13.24 -22.53
C VAL A 146 -13.41 -12.10 -23.26
N ALA A 147 -14.73 -12.04 -23.08
CA ALA A 147 -15.53 -10.96 -23.64
C ALA A 147 -15.03 -9.59 -23.13
N PRO A 148 -15.04 -8.55 -23.98
CA PRO A 148 -14.68 -7.20 -23.56
C PRO A 148 -15.67 -6.65 -22.53
N VAL A 149 -15.18 -5.92 -21.54
CA VAL A 149 -16.03 -5.21 -20.58
C VAL A 149 -16.78 -4.10 -21.32
N SER A 150 -18.11 -4.04 -21.16
CA SER A 150 -18.90 -2.96 -21.74
C SER A 150 -18.75 -1.65 -20.95
N VAL A 151 -18.95 -0.50 -21.59
CA VAL A 151 -18.95 0.81 -20.92
C VAL A 151 -19.95 0.85 -19.76
N ALA A 152 -21.14 0.28 -19.95
CA ALA A 152 -22.17 0.22 -18.91
C ALA A 152 -21.73 -0.58 -17.68
N ARG A 153 -21.03 -1.72 -17.88
CA ARG A 153 -20.47 -2.50 -16.77
C ARG A 153 -19.27 -1.80 -16.12
N TRP A 154 -18.43 -1.16 -16.92
CA TRP A 154 -17.30 -0.39 -16.43
C TRP A 154 -17.73 0.76 -15.52
N ALA A 155 -18.76 1.51 -15.92
CA ALA A 155 -19.27 2.66 -15.17
C ALA A 155 -19.82 2.30 -13.78
N THR A 156 -20.30 1.06 -13.58
CA THR A 156 -20.85 0.61 -12.30
C THR A 156 -19.81 0.05 -11.33
N LEU A 157 -18.57 -0.19 -11.79
CA LEU A 157 -17.51 -0.69 -10.93
C LEU A 157 -17.08 0.38 -9.91
N PRO A 158 -16.78 0.01 -8.66
CA PRO A 158 -16.14 0.91 -7.71
C PRO A 158 -14.82 1.48 -8.25
N PRO A 159 -14.41 2.71 -7.86
CA PRO A 159 -13.16 3.31 -8.31
C PRO A 159 -11.93 2.41 -8.13
N PHE A 160 -11.83 1.71 -7.00
CA PHE A 160 -10.73 0.77 -6.74
C PHE A 160 -10.72 -0.40 -7.71
N HIS A 161 -11.88 -0.98 -8.08
CA HIS A 161 -11.93 -2.08 -9.04
C HIS A 161 -11.53 -1.62 -10.45
N ARG A 162 -11.98 -0.43 -10.87
CA ARG A 162 -11.54 0.20 -12.13
C ARG A 162 -10.03 0.42 -12.13
N TYR A 163 -9.50 0.94 -11.02
CA TYR A 163 -8.07 1.10 -10.84
C TYR A 163 -7.31 -0.21 -11.00
N VAL A 164 -7.72 -1.26 -10.28
CA VAL A 164 -7.10 -2.59 -10.33
C VAL A 164 -7.05 -3.11 -11.76
N LEU A 165 -8.18 -3.11 -12.46
CA LEU A 165 -8.24 -3.60 -13.85
C LEU A 165 -7.31 -2.78 -14.75
N ALA A 166 -7.39 -1.44 -14.70
CA ALA A 166 -6.47 -0.60 -15.47
C ALA A 166 -5.00 -0.88 -15.14
N LYS A 167 -4.68 -1.11 -13.86
CA LYS A 167 -3.34 -1.35 -13.35
C LYS A 167 -2.77 -2.69 -13.83
N LEU A 168 -3.58 -3.74 -13.85
CA LEU A 168 -3.22 -5.07 -14.35
C LEU A 168 -3.07 -5.07 -15.88
N SER A 169 -3.76 -4.17 -16.57
CA SER A 169 -3.74 -4.08 -18.04
C SER A 169 -2.64 -3.22 -18.66
N ARG A 170 -1.80 -2.55 -17.85
CA ARG A 170 -0.79 -1.61 -18.36
C ARG A 170 0.23 -2.20 -19.33
N LYS A 171 0.57 -3.49 -19.20
CA LYS A 171 1.55 -4.14 -20.07
C LYS A 171 0.83 -4.80 -21.26
N PRO A 172 1.45 -4.84 -22.46
CA PRO A 172 0.88 -5.46 -23.64
C PRO A 172 0.98 -7.00 -23.65
N VAL A 173 1.25 -7.62 -22.49
CA VAL A 173 1.35 -9.08 -22.29
C VAL A 173 0.32 -9.51 -21.24
N ALA A 174 -0.13 -10.76 -21.31
CA ALA A 174 -1.11 -11.28 -20.36
C ALA A 174 -0.61 -11.13 -18.92
N ASN A 175 -1.48 -10.62 -18.04
CA ASN A 175 -1.21 -10.52 -16.61
C ASN A 175 -1.90 -11.69 -15.89
N HIS A 176 -1.14 -12.43 -15.06
CA HIS A 176 -1.63 -13.63 -14.39
C HIS A 176 -2.75 -13.34 -13.39
N ASP A 177 -2.79 -12.13 -12.81
CA ASP A 177 -3.84 -11.71 -11.86
C ASP A 177 -5.09 -11.15 -12.56
N PHE A 178 -5.06 -10.97 -13.89
CA PHE A 178 -6.17 -10.34 -14.62
C PHE A 178 -7.46 -11.16 -14.59
N ILE A 179 -7.40 -12.45 -14.93
CA ILE A 179 -8.57 -13.35 -14.89
C ILE A 179 -9.10 -13.54 -13.47
N PRO A 180 -8.26 -13.79 -12.45
CA PRO A 180 -8.71 -13.80 -11.07
C PRO A 180 -9.44 -12.52 -10.64
N ALA A 181 -8.94 -11.34 -11.02
CA ALA A 181 -9.60 -10.07 -10.74
C ALA A 181 -10.97 -9.95 -11.44
N MET A 182 -11.04 -10.30 -12.73
CA MET A 182 -12.29 -10.28 -13.49
C MET A 182 -13.38 -11.17 -12.84
N LYS A 183 -13.01 -12.35 -12.35
CA LYS A 183 -13.91 -13.25 -11.60
C LYS A 183 -14.32 -12.64 -10.26
N SER A 184 -13.37 -12.16 -9.47
CA SER A 184 -13.62 -11.54 -8.16
C SER A 184 -14.56 -10.34 -8.25
N PHE A 185 -14.49 -9.59 -9.36
CA PHE A 185 -15.35 -8.43 -9.60
C PHE A 185 -16.67 -8.76 -10.32
N GLY A 186 -16.97 -10.05 -10.57
CA GLY A 186 -18.22 -10.48 -11.20
C GLY A 186 -18.40 -9.97 -12.63
N LEU A 187 -17.30 -9.94 -13.40
CA LEU A 187 -17.29 -9.54 -14.81
C LEU A 187 -17.30 -10.73 -15.77
N ILE A 188 -16.92 -11.92 -15.28
CA ILE A 188 -16.95 -13.22 -15.97
C ILE A 188 -17.29 -14.34 -14.99
#